data_AF-A0A6B3G8R8-F1
#
_entry.id   AF-A0A6B3G8R8-F1
#
_cell.length_a   1.000
_cell.length_b   1.000
_cell.length_c   1.000
_cell.angle_alpha   90.00
_cell.angle_beta   90.00
_cell.angle_gamma   90.00
#
_symmetry.space_group_name_H-M   'P 1'
#
loop_
_entity.id
_entity.type
_entity.pdbx_description
1 polymer ?
#
loop_
_entity_poly.entity_id
_entity_poly.type
_entity_poly.pdbx_seq_one_letter_code
_entity_poly.pdbx_strand_id
1 'polypeptide(L)'
;NAQNTEAAHGSALGDDEVAATKRVLGFDPEQTFEVSDEVIGHTREALDRGREARAEWDKSFAAWRTANPERAASFDRIAAGELPEGWEEKLPVFEPGKGLATRAASGKVLQALGEIVPELWGGSADL
;
A
#
# COMPACT_ATOMS: atom_id res chain seq x y z
N ASN A 1 4.38 23.75 28.55
CA ASN A 1 4.98 23.44 27.24
C ASN A 1 6.03 22.37 27.37
N ALA A 2 5.59 21.10 27.35
CA ALA A 2 6.40 19.89 27.23
C ALA A 2 7.07 19.75 25.85
N GLN A 3 7.07 20.82 25.05
CA GLN A 3 7.71 20.87 23.74
C GLN A 3 9.19 20.48 23.84
N ASN A 4 9.65 19.68 22.88
CA ASN A 4 11.05 19.25 22.76
C ASN A 4 11.55 18.42 23.96
N THR A 5 10.67 17.60 24.54
CA THR A 5 11.01 16.62 25.59
C THR A 5 10.50 15.24 25.20
N GLU A 6 11.14 14.20 25.71
CA GLU A 6 10.71 12.80 25.56
C GLU A 6 9.31 12.56 26.14
N ALA A 7 8.92 13.34 27.15
CA ALA A 7 7.59 13.27 27.77
C ALA A 7 6.46 13.55 26.77
N ALA A 8 6.70 14.35 25.73
CA ALA A 8 5.72 14.63 24.68
C ALA A 8 5.60 13.53 23.61
N HIS A 9 6.50 12.54 23.59
CA HIS A 9 6.51 11.52 22.53
C HIS A 9 5.49 10.41 22.75
N GLY A 10 5.44 9.84 23.96
CA GLY A 10 4.77 8.56 24.21
C GLY A 10 3.70 8.57 25.31
N SER A 11 3.39 9.74 25.87
CA SER A 11 2.48 9.87 27.02
C SER A 11 1.43 10.94 26.76
N ALA A 12 0.27 10.82 27.42
CA ALA A 12 -0.70 11.89 27.47
C ALA A 12 -0.06 13.15 28.09
N LEU A 13 -0.34 14.31 27.50
CA LEU A 13 0.24 15.58 27.93
C LEU A 13 -0.28 16.04 29.31
N GLY A 14 -1.45 15.57 29.72
CA GLY A 14 -2.18 16.03 30.91
C GLY A 14 -3.08 17.22 30.60
N ASP A 15 -4.16 17.37 31.38
CA ASP A 15 -5.24 18.33 31.10
C ASP A 15 -4.75 19.78 31.07
N ASP A 16 -3.85 20.15 31.99
CA ASP A 16 -3.27 21.50 32.06
C ASP A 16 -2.48 21.85 30.79
N GLU A 17 -1.70 20.89 30.29
CA GLU A 17 -0.84 21.06 29.12
C GLU A 17 -1.67 21.08 27.82
N VAL A 18 -2.73 20.28 27.75
CA VAL A 18 -3.72 20.33 26.66
C VAL A 18 -4.45 21.68 26.65
N ALA A 19 -4.93 22.15 27.79
CA ALA A 19 -5.61 23.45 27.90
C ALA A 19 -4.67 24.61 27.57
N ALA A 20 -3.40 24.57 28.01
CA ALA A 20 -2.38 25.55 27.63
C ALA A 20 -2.14 25.57 26.12
N THR A 21 -2.03 24.41 25.49
CA THR A 21 -1.84 24.28 24.03
C THR A 21 -3.03 24.85 23.25
N LYS A 22 -4.27 24.54 23.67
CA LYS A 22 -5.49 25.09 23.04
C LYS A 22 -5.50 26.62 23.08
N ARG A 23 -5.18 27.22 24.22
CA ARG A 23 -5.11 28.70 24.36
C ARG A 23 -4.08 29.33 23.41
N VAL A 24 -2.90 28.70 23.25
CA VAL A 24 -1.86 29.17 22.31
C VAL A 24 -2.36 29.15 20.85
N LEU A 25 -3.17 28.15 20.49
CA LEU A 25 -3.72 27.98 19.14
C LEU A 25 -5.04 28.75 18.91
N GLY A 26 -5.56 29.45 19.92
CA GLY A 26 -6.84 30.17 19.83
C GLY A 26 -8.08 29.30 19.97
N PHE A 27 -7.95 28.10 20.53
CA PHE A 27 -9.05 27.16 20.80
C PHE A 27 -9.62 27.36 22.20
N ASP A 28 -10.89 26.97 22.38
CA ASP A 28 -11.54 26.88 23.68
C ASP A 28 -10.94 25.72 24.50
N PRO A 29 -10.29 25.97 25.66
CA PRO A 29 -9.67 24.92 26.45
C PRO A 29 -10.64 23.86 26.97
N GLU A 30 -11.92 24.20 27.15
CA GLU A 30 -12.95 23.33 27.73
C GLU A 30 -13.54 22.34 26.72
N GLN A 31 -13.42 22.61 25.42
CA GLN A 31 -13.96 21.74 24.37
C GLN A 31 -12.97 20.65 23.96
N THR A 32 -13.46 19.45 23.68
CA THR A 32 -12.63 18.31 23.27
C THR A 32 -13.14 17.74 21.95
N PHE A 33 -12.21 17.30 21.09
CA PHE A 33 -12.53 16.84 19.72
C PHE A 33 -13.27 17.86 18.86
N GLU A 34 -13.14 19.15 19.19
CA GLU A 34 -13.79 20.22 18.45
C GLU A 34 -13.12 20.45 17.10
N VAL A 35 -13.94 20.47 16.05
CA VAL A 35 -13.50 20.75 14.67
C VAL A 35 -14.53 21.65 14.03
N SER A 36 -14.12 22.84 13.59
CA SER A 36 -15.06 23.79 13.00
C SER A 36 -15.59 23.32 11.65
N ASP A 37 -16.81 23.73 11.33
CA ASP A 37 -17.44 23.49 10.03
C ASP A 37 -16.60 24.06 8.87
N GLU A 38 -15.86 25.15 9.08
CA GLU A 38 -14.95 25.71 8.10
C GLU A 38 -13.80 24.74 7.75
N VAL A 39 -13.17 24.14 8.78
CA VAL A 39 -12.10 23.15 8.58
C VAL A 39 -12.65 21.91 7.88
N ILE A 40 -13.83 21.43 8.28
CA ILE A 40 -14.48 20.31 7.60
C ILE A 40 -14.80 20.68 6.14
N GLY A 41 -15.40 21.83 5.89
CA GLY A 41 -15.72 22.32 4.55
C GLY A 41 -14.48 22.34 3.66
N HIS A 42 -13.43 23.02 4.10
CA HIS A 42 -12.18 23.14 3.35
C HIS A 42 -11.52 21.77 3.10
N THR A 43 -11.44 20.90 4.12
CA THR A 43 -10.83 19.57 3.95
C THR A 43 -11.65 18.67 3.03
N ARG A 44 -12.99 18.85 2.96
CA ARG A 44 -13.86 18.08 2.07
C ARG A 44 -13.72 18.48 0.60
N GLU A 45 -13.26 19.69 0.28
CA GLU A 45 -12.92 20.07 -1.10
C GLU A 45 -11.83 19.15 -1.71
N ALA A 46 -11.01 18.51 -0.88
CA ALA A 46 -10.04 17.51 -1.36
C ALA A 46 -10.71 16.31 -2.01
N LEU A 47 -11.94 15.95 -1.60
CA LEU A 47 -12.71 14.88 -2.23
C LEU A 47 -13.10 15.25 -3.65
N ASP A 48 -13.41 16.52 -3.90
CA ASP A 48 -13.82 17.01 -5.22
C ASP A 48 -12.63 16.99 -6.17
N ARG A 49 -11.50 17.54 -5.72
CA ARG A 49 -10.21 17.44 -6.45
C ARG A 49 -9.83 15.99 -6.73
N GLY A 50 -10.03 15.10 -5.75
CA GLY A 50 -9.77 13.67 -5.90
C GLY A 50 -10.68 13.01 -6.95
N ARG A 51 -11.97 13.37 -6.97
CA ARG A 51 -12.92 12.87 -7.99
C ARG A 51 -12.55 13.34 -9.38
N GLU A 52 -12.15 14.60 -9.55
CA GLU A 52 -11.72 15.15 -10.83
C GLU A 52 -10.45 14.46 -11.34
N ALA A 53 -9.43 14.34 -10.48
CA ALA A 53 -8.19 13.64 -10.81
C ALA A 53 -8.45 12.18 -11.17
N ARG A 54 -9.35 11.50 -10.44
CA ARG A 54 -9.74 10.13 -10.72
C ARG A 54 -10.46 10.00 -12.06
N ALA A 55 -11.40 10.90 -12.36
CA ALA A 55 -12.13 10.87 -13.63
C ALA A 55 -11.20 11.06 -14.83
N GLU A 56 -10.18 11.92 -14.71
CA GLU A 56 -9.19 12.10 -15.76
C GLU A 56 -8.26 10.89 -15.89
N TRP A 57 -7.85 10.30 -14.76
CA TRP A 57 -7.11 9.05 -14.75
C TRP A 57 -7.89 7.90 -15.39
N ASP A 58 -9.19 7.75 -15.10
CA ASP A 58 -10.04 6.68 -15.64
C ASP A 58 -10.14 6.76 -17.17
N LYS A 59 -10.21 7.97 -17.75
CA LYS A 59 -10.16 8.16 -19.22
C LYS A 59 -8.82 7.68 -19.80
N SER A 60 -7.72 8.11 -19.20
CA SER A 60 -6.37 7.74 -19.64
C SER A 60 -6.13 6.23 -19.49
N PHE A 61 -6.62 5.65 -18.40
CA PHE A 61 -6.57 4.22 -18.15
C PHE A 61 -7.40 3.43 -19.16
N ALA A 62 -8.63 3.85 -19.48
CA ALA A 62 -9.45 3.22 -20.51
C ALA A 62 -8.79 3.27 -21.90
N ALA A 63 -8.17 4.40 -22.26
CA ALA A 63 -7.40 4.52 -23.50
C ALA A 63 -6.19 3.57 -23.51
N TRP A 64 -5.42 3.51 -22.41
CA TRP A 64 -4.31 2.57 -22.25
C TRP A 64 -4.75 1.11 -22.38
N ARG A 65 -5.87 0.73 -21.74
CA ARG A 65 -6.43 -0.62 -21.80
C ARG A 65 -6.79 -1.03 -23.23
N THR A 66 -7.46 -0.12 -23.95
CA THR A 66 -7.82 -0.35 -25.35
C THR A 66 -6.59 -0.53 -26.24
N ALA A 67 -5.53 0.25 -25.98
CA ALA A 67 -4.28 0.18 -26.73
C ALA A 67 -3.37 -1.01 -26.32
N ASN A 68 -3.58 -1.61 -25.14
CA ASN A 68 -2.73 -2.66 -24.57
C ASN A 68 -3.56 -3.83 -24.00
N PRO A 69 -4.37 -4.53 -24.81
CA PRO A 69 -5.33 -5.52 -24.31
C PRO A 69 -4.68 -6.66 -23.50
N GLU A 70 -3.53 -7.15 -23.92
CA GLU A 70 -2.81 -8.22 -23.20
C GLU A 70 -2.31 -7.77 -21.81
N ARG A 71 -1.77 -6.54 -21.72
CA ARG A 71 -1.33 -5.98 -20.44
C ARG A 71 -2.51 -5.59 -19.55
N ALA A 72 -3.64 -5.18 -20.13
CA ALA A 72 -4.86 -4.93 -19.39
C ALA A 72 -5.42 -6.22 -18.78
N ALA A 73 -5.42 -7.33 -19.51
CA ALA A 73 -5.80 -8.63 -18.98
C ALA A 73 -4.85 -9.09 -17.85
N SER A 74 -3.54 -8.86 -18.03
CA SER A 74 -2.54 -9.13 -16.97
C SER A 74 -2.79 -8.27 -15.73
N PHE A 75 -3.07 -6.98 -15.91
CA PHE A 75 -3.41 -6.07 -14.82
C PHE A 75 -4.64 -6.55 -14.04
N ASP A 76 -5.71 -6.94 -14.73
CA ASP A 76 -6.96 -7.38 -14.08
C ASP A 76 -6.73 -8.64 -13.23
N ARG A 77 -6.02 -9.63 -13.79
CA ARG A 77 -5.66 -10.86 -13.09
C ARG A 77 -4.85 -10.56 -11.82
N ILE A 78 -3.81 -9.71 -11.94
CA ILE A 78 -2.97 -9.31 -10.80
C ILE A 78 -3.80 -8.54 -9.75
N ALA A 79 -4.66 -7.63 -10.18
CA ALA A 79 -5.52 -6.85 -9.28
C ALA A 79 -6.56 -7.72 -8.56
N ALA A 80 -7.00 -8.81 -9.17
CA ALA A 80 -7.85 -9.82 -8.54
C ALA A 80 -7.09 -10.77 -7.59
N GLY A 81 -5.75 -10.73 -7.58
CA GLY A 81 -4.92 -11.64 -6.80
C GLY A 81 -4.87 -13.06 -7.36
N GLU A 82 -5.13 -13.22 -8.65
CA GLU A 82 -5.15 -14.51 -9.34
C GLU A 82 -3.79 -14.80 -9.99
N LEU A 83 -3.37 -16.07 -10.04
CA LEU A 83 -2.18 -16.49 -10.79
C LEU A 83 -2.54 -16.88 -12.24
N PRO A 84 -1.56 -16.92 -13.16
CA PRO A 84 -1.80 -17.43 -14.51
C PRO A 84 -2.37 -18.85 -14.48
N GLU A 85 -3.32 -19.14 -15.37
CA GLU A 85 -3.87 -20.49 -15.50
C GLU A 85 -2.76 -21.51 -15.80
N GLY A 86 -2.83 -22.68 -15.18
CA GLY A 86 -1.84 -23.74 -15.35
C GLY A 86 -0.47 -23.47 -14.74
N TRP A 87 -0.32 -22.45 -13.87
CA TRP A 87 0.97 -22.15 -13.24
C TRP A 87 1.56 -23.34 -12.46
N GLU A 88 0.70 -24.16 -11.85
CA GLU A 88 1.08 -25.36 -11.10
C GLU A 88 1.76 -26.41 -11.98
N GLU A 89 1.40 -26.49 -13.26
CA GLU A 89 1.99 -27.43 -14.22
C GLU A 89 3.45 -27.11 -14.54
N LYS A 90 3.90 -25.89 -14.22
CA LYS A 90 5.31 -25.48 -14.35
C LYS A 90 6.14 -25.87 -13.15
N LEU A 91 5.53 -26.29 -12.04
CA LEU A 91 6.28 -26.67 -10.86
C LEU A 91 7.15 -27.92 -11.13
N PRO A 92 8.44 -27.89 -10.78
CA PRO A 92 9.31 -29.04 -10.95
C PRO A 92 8.88 -30.20 -10.04
N VAL A 93 8.87 -31.41 -10.59
CA VAL A 93 8.71 -32.65 -9.82
C VAL A 93 10.11 -33.15 -9.41
N PHE A 94 10.24 -33.55 -8.14
CA PHE A 94 11.50 -34.03 -7.57
C PHE A 94 11.38 -35.51 -7.23
N GLU A 95 12.03 -36.36 -8.02
CA GLU A 95 12.04 -37.81 -7.81
C GLU A 95 12.82 -38.23 -6.55
N PRO A 96 12.39 -39.29 -5.85
CA PRO A 96 13.09 -39.83 -4.69
C PRO A 96 14.45 -40.44 -5.09
N GLY A 97 15.36 -40.54 -4.11
CA GLY A 97 16.65 -41.26 -4.25
C GLY A 97 17.87 -40.38 -4.52
N LYS A 98 17.70 -39.10 -4.88
CA LYS A 98 18.80 -38.12 -4.97
C LYS A 98 18.59 -36.99 -3.96
N GLY A 99 19.58 -36.76 -3.09
CA GLY A 99 19.56 -35.64 -2.15
C GLY A 99 19.58 -34.29 -2.89
N LEU A 100 18.60 -33.44 -2.62
CA LEU A 100 18.53 -32.06 -3.11
C LEU A 100 18.39 -31.11 -1.93
N ALA A 101 19.31 -30.16 -1.81
CA ALA A 101 19.19 -29.11 -0.81
C ALA A 101 17.94 -28.26 -1.10
N THR A 102 17.14 -27.97 -0.08
CA THR A 102 15.87 -27.21 -0.23
C THR A 102 16.08 -25.81 -0.81
N ARG A 103 17.22 -25.15 -0.54
CA ARG A 103 17.60 -23.88 -1.19
C ARG A 103 17.74 -24.00 -2.72
N ALA A 104 18.27 -25.13 -3.19
CA ALA A 104 18.40 -25.40 -4.62
C ALA A 104 17.05 -25.80 -5.23
N ALA A 105 16.19 -26.50 -4.47
CA ALA A 105 14.81 -26.74 -4.88
C ALA A 105 14.01 -25.42 -5.01
N SER A 106 14.15 -24.50 -4.05
CA SER A 106 13.56 -23.16 -4.11
C SER A 106 14.01 -22.39 -5.35
N GLY A 107 15.31 -22.36 -5.65
CA GLY A 107 15.82 -21.73 -6.88
C GLY A 107 15.23 -22.31 -8.16
N LYS A 108 15.01 -23.64 -8.22
CA LYS A 108 14.36 -24.29 -9.36
C LYS A 108 12.89 -23.91 -9.50
N VAL A 109 12.15 -23.81 -8.38
CA VAL A 109 10.75 -23.35 -8.38
C VAL A 109 10.68 -21.89 -8.84
N LEU A 110 11.55 -21.01 -8.31
CA LEU A 110 11.59 -19.61 -8.70
C LEU A 110 11.91 -19.43 -10.19
N GLN A 111 12.85 -20.20 -10.73
CA GLN A 111 13.16 -20.17 -12.16
C GLN A 111 11.95 -20.60 -13.01
N ALA A 112 11.27 -21.69 -12.63
CA ALA A 112 10.12 -22.18 -13.37
C ALA A 112 8.93 -21.20 -13.34
N LEU A 113 8.65 -20.59 -12.18
CA LEU A 113 7.57 -19.63 -12.03
C LEU A 113 7.91 -18.25 -12.63
N GLY A 114 9.18 -17.85 -12.62
CA GLY A 114 9.61 -16.56 -13.17
C GLY A 114 9.36 -16.40 -14.66
N GLU A 115 9.26 -17.50 -15.42
CA GLU A 115 8.94 -17.47 -16.85
C GLU A 115 7.47 -17.18 -17.13
N ILE A 116 6.57 -17.51 -16.20
CA ILE A 116 5.12 -17.50 -16.43
C ILE A 116 4.35 -16.55 -15.52
N VAL A 117 4.88 -16.18 -14.36
CA VAL A 117 4.28 -15.25 -13.39
C VAL A 117 4.97 -13.89 -13.52
N PRO A 118 4.48 -12.97 -14.37
CA PRO A 118 5.18 -11.71 -14.68
C PRO A 118 5.29 -10.75 -13.49
N GLU A 119 4.43 -10.90 -12.48
CA GLU A 119 4.47 -10.15 -11.23
C GLU A 119 5.40 -10.76 -10.17
N LEU A 120 6.08 -11.87 -10.46
CA LEU A 120 7.07 -12.45 -9.55
C LEU A 120 8.39 -11.67 -9.64
N TRP A 121 8.70 -10.95 -8.57
CA TRP A 121 9.97 -10.23 -8.43
C TRP A 121 10.48 -10.36 -7.00
N GLY A 122 11.79 -10.19 -6.84
CA GLY A 122 12.45 -10.32 -5.54
C GLY A 122 13.95 -10.37 -5.70
N GLY A 123 14.65 -10.61 -4.61
CA GLY A 123 16.09 -10.68 -4.61
C GLY A 123 16.63 -11.16 -3.27
N SER A 124 17.90 -10.89 -3.06
CA SER A 124 18.64 -11.27 -1.86
C SER A 124 19.37 -10.06 -1.31
N ALA A 125 19.61 -10.07 0.00
CA ALA A 125 20.51 -9.13 0.64
C ALA A 125 21.87 -9.81 0.83
N ASP A 126 22.78 -9.61 -0.12
CA ASP A 126 24.18 -10.06 -0.11
C ASP A 126 24.43 -11.59 -0.21
N LEU A 127 23.43 -12.38 -0.63
CA LEU A 127 23.52 -13.84 -0.84
C LEU A 127 22.89 -14.28 -2.17
#